data_AF-S0GQJ3-F1
#
_entry.id   AF-S0GQJ3-F1
#
_cell.length_a   1.000
_cell.length_b   1.000
_cell.length_c   1.000
_cell.angle_alpha   90.00
_cell.angle_beta   90.00
_cell.angle_gamma   90.00
#
_symmetry.space_group_name_H-M   'P 1'
#
loop_
_entity.id
_entity.type
_entity.pdbx_description
1 polymer ?
#
loop_
_entity_poly.entity_id
_entity_poly.type
_entity_poly.pdbx_seq_one_letter_code
_entity_poly.pdbx_strand_id
1 'polypeptide(L)'
;MSRFHNRNFELLEPYDAKVSCTVLRGERGSNTPDLPDKAYYDALKSVHDLVKGARKVQQTILLVGDISDIYVTNFNTMMGDPNFTVEELSAIAFGYNRLLEESSNLLLDLKEVTTATGLSMTDKERLDIINRIYGEVLEYKNLTWYYTRKNIGISYLRSKKKGDSQRVLALYGTHEQRYW
;
A
#
# COMPACT_ATOMS: atom_id res chain seq x y z
N MET A 1 5.90 20.59 20.14
CA MET A 1 7.28 20.45 19.63
C MET A 1 7.32 19.24 18.71
N SER A 2 7.32 19.48 17.40
CA SER A 2 7.30 18.44 16.37
C SER A 2 8.65 17.73 16.31
N ARG A 3 8.65 16.41 16.47
CA ARG A 3 9.83 15.56 16.24
C ARG A 3 9.60 14.69 15.01
N PHE A 4 9.51 15.33 13.84
CA PHE A 4 9.84 14.67 12.58
C PHE A 4 11.04 15.40 12.00
N HIS A 5 12.21 15.01 12.50
CA HIS A 5 13.46 15.34 11.81
C HIS A 5 13.48 14.57 10.51
N ASN A 6 13.47 15.34 9.43
CA ASN A 6 13.91 14.98 8.09
C ASN A 6 15.14 14.06 8.19
N ARG A 7 14.98 12.79 7.80
CA ARG A 7 16.08 11.90 7.48
C ARG A 7 15.91 11.44 6.04
N ASN A 8 16.54 12.21 5.16
CA ASN A 8 17.25 11.77 3.97
C ASN A 8 16.47 10.84 3.03
N PHE A 9 15.63 11.44 2.18
CA PHE A 9 15.46 10.97 0.81
C PHE A 9 16.76 11.31 0.04
N GLU A 10 17.82 10.52 0.25
CA GLU A 10 19.01 10.62 -0.60
C GLU A 10 18.67 10.13 -2.01
N LEU A 11 19.17 10.88 -3.00
CA LEU A 11 19.08 10.55 -4.41
C LEU A 11 19.42 9.07 -4.64
N LEU A 12 18.50 8.32 -5.24
CA LEU A 12 18.80 7.05 -5.88
C LEU A 12 19.61 7.33 -7.16
N GLU A 13 20.91 7.59 -6.96
CA GLU A 13 21.96 7.44 -7.97
C GLU A 13 21.99 5.98 -8.47
N PRO A 14 22.50 5.72 -9.69
CA PRO A 14 22.29 4.47 -10.41
C PRO A 14 22.98 3.32 -9.69
N TYR A 15 22.23 2.29 -9.33
CA TYR A 15 22.73 1.18 -8.52
C TYR A 15 23.71 0.32 -9.34
N ASP A 16 24.99 0.57 -9.11
CA ASP A 16 26.11 -0.22 -9.63
C ASP A 16 26.72 -1.07 -8.49
N ALA A 17 26.94 -2.35 -8.78
CA ALA A 17 27.71 -3.36 -8.03
C ALA A 17 27.26 -3.76 -6.61
N LYS A 18 26.81 -5.02 -6.47
CA LYS A 18 27.70 -6.14 -6.04
C LYS A 18 27.01 -7.49 -6.18
N VAL A 19 27.70 -8.36 -6.89
CA VAL A 19 27.37 -9.77 -7.14
C VAL A 19 27.46 -10.54 -5.82
N SER A 20 26.38 -11.19 -5.42
CA SER A 20 26.45 -12.36 -4.54
C SER A 20 25.77 -13.53 -5.26
N CYS A 21 26.61 -14.28 -5.96
CA CYS A 21 26.30 -15.54 -6.61
C CYS A 21 26.35 -16.66 -5.57
N THR A 22 25.21 -16.98 -4.97
CA THR A 22 24.83 -18.26 -4.32
C THR A 22 23.35 -18.03 -3.98
N VAL A 23 22.36 -18.56 -4.68
CA VAL A 23 21.96 -19.97 -4.71
C VAL A 23 21.06 -20.15 -5.94
N LEU A 24 21.62 -20.65 -7.05
CA LEU A 24 20.83 -21.35 -8.07
C LEU A 24 20.89 -22.84 -7.77
N ARG A 25 20.05 -23.30 -6.84
CA ARG A 25 19.72 -24.73 -6.75
C ARG A 25 18.33 -24.93 -6.18
N GLY A 26 17.39 -25.08 -7.10
CA GLY A 26 16.13 -25.80 -7.00
C GLY A 26 15.48 -25.89 -5.63
N GLU A 27 14.64 -24.92 -5.30
CA GLU A 27 13.41 -25.18 -4.56
C GLU A 27 12.31 -24.35 -5.19
N ARG A 28 11.23 -25.03 -5.61
CA ARG A 28 9.97 -24.41 -6.01
C ARG A 28 9.32 -23.90 -4.72
N GLY A 29 9.90 -22.84 -4.15
CA GLY A 29 9.43 -22.20 -2.93
C GLY A 29 8.18 -21.41 -3.23
N SER A 30 7.05 -21.91 -2.74
CA SER A 30 5.83 -21.14 -2.47
C SER A 30 6.11 -20.10 -1.39
N ASN A 31 7.01 -19.14 -1.68
CA ASN A 31 7.38 -18.05 -0.79
C ASN A 31 6.68 -16.76 -1.23
N THR A 32 5.44 -16.87 -1.69
CA THR A 32 4.53 -15.72 -1.57
C THR A 32 4.39 -15.51 -0.07
N PRO A 33 4.76 -14.35 0.50
CA PRO A 33 4.44 -14.07 1.90
C PRO A 33 2.95 -14.34 2.06
N ASP A 34 2.54 -15.06 3.10
CA ASP A 34 1.13 -15.33 3.38
C ASP A 34 0.40 -13.97 3.51
N LEU A 35 -0.11 -13.48 2.38
CA LEU A 35 -0.84 -12.24 2.29
C LEU A 35 -2.18 -12.51 2.98
N PRO A 36 -2.66 -11.61 3.86
CA PRO A 36 -3.99 -11.75 4.44
C PRO A 36 -5.02 -11.93 3.32
N ASP A 37 -5.68 -13.09 3.30
CA ASP A 37 -6.63 -13.48 2.27
C ASP A 37 -7.70 -12.42 2.08
N LYS A 38 -8.19 -12.23 0.84
CA LYS A 38 -9.31 -11.35 0.49
C LYS A 38 -10.50 -11.46 1.48
N ALA A 39 -10.71 -12.66 2.01
CA ALA A 39 -11.73 -12.97 3.02
C ALA A 39 -11.56 -12.16 4.34
N TYR A 40 -10.33 -11.91 4.78
CA TYR A 40 -10.02 -11.11 5.97
C TYR A 40 -10.52 -9.65 5.81
N TYR A 41 -10.32 -9.06 4.63
CA TYR A 41 -10.74 -7.69 4.34
C TYR A 41 -12.22 -7.56 3.96
N ASP A 42 -12.79 -8.58 3.30
CA ASP A 42 -14.24 -8.64 3.05
C ASP A 42 -15.02 -8.74 4.37
N ALA A 43 -14.50 -9.46 5.37
CA ALA A 43 -15.07 -9.51 6.72
C ALA A 43 -15.04 -8.13 7.41
N LEU A 44 -13.94 -7.38 7.27
CA LEU A 44 -13.82 -6.01 7.79
C LEU A 44 -14.83 -5.04 7.14
N LYS A 45 -15.14 -5.22 5.85
CA LYS A 45 -16.17 -4.43 5.13
C LYS A 45 -17.60 -4.68 5.64
N SER A 46 -17.87 -5.83 6.27
CA SER A 46 -19.24 -6.28 6.63
C SER A 46 -19.80 -5.71 7.95
N VAL A 47 -18.99 -5.00 8.75
CA VAL A 47 -19.42 -4.49 10.06
C VAL A 47 -20.09 -3.11 9.93
N HIS A 48 -21.39 -3.04 10.28
CA HIS A 48 -22.26 -1.86 10.38
C HIS A 48 -22.85 -1.78 11.80
N ASP A 49 -23.13 -0.67 12.51
CA ASP A 49 -22.83 0.79 12.50
C ASP A 49 -23.16 1.31 13.94
N LEU A 50 -22.56 2.40 14.48
CA LEU A 50 -23.15 3.26 15.56
C LEU A 50 -22.29 4.50 15.97
N VAL A 51 -22.81 5.70 15.68
CA VAL A 51 -22.37 7.07 16.13
C VAL A 51 -21.09 7.60 15.44
N LYS A 52 -20.94 8.94 15.31
CA LYS A 52 -19.84 9.65 14.59
C LYS A 52 -18.43 9.05 14.75
N GLY A 53 -18.11 8.49 15.93
CA GLY A 53 -16.88 7.73 16.16
C GLY A 53 -16.82 6.45 15.33
N ALA A 54 -17.86 5.62 15.33
CA ALA A 54 -17.95 4.43 14.49
C ALA A 54 -17.99 4.75 12.99
N ARG A 55 -18.59 5.87 12.55
CA ARG A 55 -18.57 6.23 11.12
C ARG A 55 -17.15 6.48 10.62
N LYS A 56 -16.35 7.26 11.35
CA LYS A 56 -14.94 7.48 10.96
C LYS A 56 -14.10 6.22 11.12
N VAL A 57 -14.35 5.43 12.16
CA VAL A 57 -13.71 4.10 12.33
C VAL A 57 -13.98 3.21 11.11
N GLN A 58 -15.23 3.13 10.67
CA GLN A 58 -15.62 2.38 9.47
C GLN A 58 -14.92 2.91 8.23
N GLN A 59 -14.90 4.24 8.03
CA GLN A 59 -14.20 4.83 6.90
C GLN A 59 -12.70 4.52 6.91
N THR A 60 -12.05 4.54 8.08
CA THR A 60 -10.64 4.14 8.22
C THR A 60 -10.43 2.69 7.79
N ILE A 61 -11.30 1.78 8.21
CA ILE A 61 -11.24 0.36 7.81
C ILE A 61 -11.41 0.21 6.30
N LEU A 62 -12.35 0.93 5.70
CA LEU A 62 -12.56 0.95 4.25
C LEU A 62 -11.33 1.47 3.50
N LEU A 63 -10.64 2.50 4.02
CA LEU A 63 -9.42 3.02 3.41
C LEU A 63 -8.29 1.99 3.39
N VAL A 64 -8.13 1.18 4.45
CA VAL A 64 -7.15 0.07 4.45
C VAL A 64 -7.57 -1.02 3.44
N GLY A 65 -8.86 -1.30 3.32
CA GLY A 65 -9.39 -2.14 2.24
C GLY A 65 -9.03 -1.60 0.85
N ASP A 66 -9.20 -0.30 0.61
CA ASP A 66 -8.82 0.35 -0.65
C ASP A 66 -7.31 0.23 -0.92
N ILE A 67 -6.45 0.36 0.10
CA ILE A 67 -4.99 0.17 -0.03
C ILE A 67 -4.67 -1.23 -0.52
N SER A 68 -5.31 -2.24 0.08
CA SER A 68 -5.17 -3.64 -0.32
C SER A 68 -5.66 -3.88 -1.75
N ASP A 69 -6.82 -3.32 -2.11
CA ASP A 69 -7.40 -3.41 -3.45
C ASP A 69 -6.46 -2.78 -4.51
N ILE A 70 -5.86 -1.61 -4.21
CA ILE A 70 -4.84 -0.96 -5.07
C ILE A 70 -3.63 -1.86 -5.24
N TYR A 71 -3.10 -2.41 -4.14
CA TYR A 71 -1.95 -3.30 -4.19
C TYR A 71 -2.22 -4.52 -5.06
N VAL A 72 -3.20 -5.35 -4.70
CA VAL A 72 -3.44 -6.64 -5.35
C VAL A 72 -3.74 -6.44 -6.84
N THR A 73 -4.60 -5.48 -7.18
CA THR A 73 -5.00 -5.23 -8.57
C THR A 73 -3.81 -4.77 -9.42
N ASN A 74 -3.04 -3.80 -8.95
CA ASN A 74 -1.94 -3.24 -9.75
C ASN A 74 -0.72 -4.16 -9.77
N PHE A 75 -0.42 -4.86 -8.68
CA PHE A 75 0.69 -5.80 -8.65
C PHE A 75 0.44 -7.00 -9.58
N ASN A 76 -0.79 -7.54 -9.58
CA ASN A 76 -1.17 -8.59 -10.54
C ASN A 76 -1.04 -8.13 -11.98
N THR A 77 -1.34 -6.86 -12.26
CA THR A 77 -1.16 -6.27 -13.59
C THR A 77 0.33 -6.13 -13.94
N MET A 78 1.16 -5.69 -12.99
CA MET A 78 2.63 -5.56 -13.16
C MET A 78 3.32 -6.90 -13.39
N MET A 79 2.85 -8.00 -12.79
CA MET A 79 3.39 -9.35 -13.05
C MET A 79 3.22 -9.78 -14.52
N GLY A 80 2.20 -9.27 -15.22
CA GLY A 80 1.99 -9.51 -16.65
C GLY A 80 2.73 -8.53 -17.57
N ASP A 81 3.43 -7.55 -17.00
CA ASP A 81 4.09 -6.48 -17.75
C ASP A 81 5.55 -6.87 -18.05
N PRO A 82 5.93 -7.05 -19.34
CA PRO A 82 7.29 -7.45 -19.72
C PRO A 82 8.33 -6.34 -19.51
N ASN A 83 7.94 -5.17 -18.99
CA ASN A 83 8.88 -4.10 -18.67
C ASN A 83 9.46 -4.18 -17.26
N PHE A 84 9.04 -5.15 -16.43
CA PHE A 84 9.64 -5.40 -15.12
C PHE A 84 10.42 -6.70 -15.08
N THR A 85 11.54 -6.70 -14.35
CA THR A 85 12.25 -7.94 -14.01
C THR A 85 11.67 -8.58 -12.76
N VAL A 86 12.04 -9.83 -12.49
CA VAL A 86 11.60 -10.56 -11.29
C VAL A 86 12.08 -9.87 -10.01
N GLU A 87 13.29 -9.31 -10.04
CA GLU A 87 13.89 -8.57 -8.92
C GLU A 87 13.13 -7.26 -8.67
N GLU A 88 12.76 -6.54 -9.73
CA GLU A 88 11.96 -5.32 -9.62
C GLU A 88 10.57 -5.61 -9.07
N LEU A 89 9.92 -6.67 -9.55
CA LEU A 89 8.62 -7.11 -9.01
C LEU A 89 8.72 -7.47 -7.53
N SER A 90 9.81 -8.13 -7.12
CA SER A 90 10.05 -8.47 -5.71
C SER A 90 10.21 -7.22 -4.85
N ALA A 91 10.96 -6.22 -5.33
CA ALA A 91 11.12 -4.94 -4.64
C ALA A 91 9.80 -4.15 -4.57
N ILE A 92 8.98 -4.21 -5.64
CA ILE A 92 7.66 -3.58 -5.69
C ILE A 92 6.71 -4.23 -4.68
N ALA A 93 6.64 -5.55 -4.63
CA ALA A 93 5.85 -6.30 -3.66
C ALA A 93 6.25 -5.94 -2.22
N PHE A 94 7.56 -5.85 -1.95
CA PHE A 94 8.07 -5.43 -0.65
C PHE A 94 7.60 -4.00 -0.29
N GLY A 95 7.66 -3.05 -1.24
CA GLY A 95 7.17 -1.69 -1.03
C GLY A 95 5.68 -1.64 -0.71
N TYR A 96 4.85 -2.39 -1.43
CA TYR A 96 3.41 -2.49 -1.13
C TYR A 96 3.14 -3.14 0.23
N ASN A 97 3.84 -4.23 0.57
CA ASN A 97 3.69 -4.89 1.87
C ASN A 97 3.97 -3.93 3.02
N ARG A 98 5.00 -3.09 2.91
CA ARG A 98 5.29 -2.06 3.92
C ARG A 98 4.16 -1.04 4.07
N LEU A 99 3.61 -0.54 2.96
CA LEU A 99 2.49 0.41 3.01
C LEU A 99 1.23 -0.21 3.62
N LEU A 100 0.95 -1.47 3.31
CA LEU A 100 -0.18 -2.20 3.86
C LEU A 100 0.02 -2.54 5.35
N GLU A 101 1.22 -2.95 5.75
CA GLU A 101 1.59 -3.25 7.13
C GLU A 101 1.41 -2.02 8.02
N GLU A 102 2.01 -0.88 7.65
CA GLU A 102 1.94 0.36 8.42
C GLU A 102 0.50 0.88 8.53
N SER A 103 -0.28 0.83 7.45
CA SER A 103 -1.69 1.23 7.48
C SER A 103 -2.58 0.27 8.29
N SER A 104 -2.22 -1.02 8.34
CA SER A 104 -2.92 -2.01 9.17
C SER A 104 -2.59 -1.86 10.66
N ASN A 105 -1.36 -1.49 11.00
CA ASN A 105 -0.97 -1.21 12.39
C ASN A 105 -1.82 -0.07 13.00
N LEU A 106 -2.16 0.94 12.20
CA LEU A 106 -3.07 2.01 12.61
C LEU A 106 -4.50 1.53 12.95
N LEU A 107 -4.94 0.39 12.41
CA LEU A 107 -6.22 -0.22 12.81
C LEU A 107 -6.15 -0.87 14.20
N LEU A 108 -4.98 -1.30 14.65
CA LEU A 108 -4.78 -1.79 16.01
C LEU A 108 -4.93 -0.65 17.01
N ASP A 109 -4.31 0.50 16.73
CA ASP A 109 -4.48 1.73 17.52
C ASP A 109 -5.96 2.17 17.55
N LEU A 110 -6.64 2.07 16.40
CA LEU A 110 -8.07 2.37 16.29
C LEU A 110 -8.93 1.45 17.17
N LYS A 111 -8.58 0.16 17.23
CA LYS A 111 -9.26 -0.84 18.05
C LYS A 111 -9.06 -0.57 19.54
N GLU A 112 -7.85 -0.22 19.96
CA GLU A 112 -7.55 0.11 21.36
C GLU A 112 -8.41 1.30 21.84
N VAL A 113 -8.44 2.36 21.05
CA VAL A 113 -9.15 3.61 21.36
C VAL A 113 -10.68 3.42 21.38
N THR A 114 -11.19 2.47 20.60
CA THR A 114 -12.63 2.15 20.57
C THR A 114 -13.05 1.17 21.67
N THR A 115 -12.12 0.37 22.21
CA THR A 115 -12.38 -0.62 23.26
C THR A 115 -12.14 -0.07 24.67
N ALA A 116 -11.33 0.99 24.82
CA ALA A 116 -11.02 1.59 26.11
C ALA A 116 -12.29 2.07 26.86
N THR A 117 -12.61 1.42 27.98
CA THR A 117 -13.67 1.85 28.90
C THR A 117 -13.38 3.24 29.45
N GLY A 118 -14.34 4.15 29.36
CA GLY A 118 -14.22 5.61 29.54
C GLY A 118 -13.81 6.15 30.92
N LEU A 119 -13.15 5.34 31.77
CA LEU A 119 -12.65 5.78 33.08
C LEU A 119 -11.34 6.59 33.00
N SER A 120 -10.63 6.59 31.86
CA SER A 120 -9.31 7.25 31.73
C SER A 120 -9.18 8.22 30.54
N MET A 121 -10.18 8.30 29.64
CA MET A 121 -10.11 9.12 28.42
C MET A 121 -11.45 9.80 28.15
N THR A 122 -11.43 11.12 27.94
CA THR A 122 -12.63 11.89 27.59
C THR A 122 -13.08 11.58 26.16
N ASP A 123 -14.38 11.75 25.88
CA ASP A 123 -14.91 11.52 24.53
C ASP A 123 -14.29 12.44 23.47
N LYS A 124 -13.86 13.66 23.87
CA LYS A 124 -13.14 14.58 22.99
C LYS A 124 -11.77 14.00 22.59
N GLU A 125 -10.97 13.59 23.57
CA GLU A 125 -9.64 13.00 23.32
C GLU A 125 -9.76 11.75 22.45
N ARG A 126 -10.77 10.91 22.70
CA ARG A 126 -11.05 9.73 21.88
C ARG A 126 -11.33 10.09 20.42
N LEU A 127 -12.19 11.08 20.19
CA LEU A 127 -12.52 11.54 18.83
C LEU A 127 -11.31 12.17 18.13
N ASP A 128 -10.48 12.93 18.84
CA ASP A 128 -9.26 13.52 18.27
C ASP A 128 -8.26 12.45 17.83
N ILE A 129 -8.10 11.37 18.59
CA ILE A 129 -7.27 10.23 18.19
C ILE A 129 -7.85 9.52 16.96
N ILE A 130 -9.16 9.24 16.95
CA ILE A 130 -9.83 8.63 15.78
C ILE A 130 -9.64 9.50 14.51
N ASN A 131 -9.76 10.82 14.64
CA ASN A 131 -9.55 11.76 13.54
C ASN A 131 -8.11 11.72 13.00
N ARG A 132 -7.12 11.65 13.90
CA ARG A 132 -5.70 11.54 13.54
C ARG A 132 -5.43 10.24 12.78
N ILE A 133 -5.88 9.10 13.32
CA ILE A 133 -5.70 7.79 12.70
C ILE A 133 -6.33 7.76 11.31
N TYR A 134 -7.56 8.27 11.17
CA TYR A 134 -8.22 8.40 9.87
C TYR A 134 -7.37 9.19 8.86
N GLY A 135 -6.80 10.32 9.28
CA GLY A 135 -5.93 11.14 8.43
C GLY A 135 -4.66 10.40 8.00
N GLU A 136 -4.01 9.69 8.93
CA GLU A 136 -2.81 8.92 8.63
C GLU A 136 -3.08 7.78 7.63
N VAL A 137 -4.17 7.02 7.81
CA VAL A 137 -4.56 5.96 6.87
C VAL A 137 -4.90 6.54 5.48
N LEU A 138 -5.54 7.71 5.42
CA LEU A 138 -5.80 8.40 4.16
C LEU A 138 -4.50 8.78 3.44
N GLU A 139 -3.48 9.24 4.18
CA GLU A 139 -2.16 9.51 3.62
C GLU A 139 -1.49 8.23 3.09
N TYR A 140 -1.58 7.10 3.81
CA TYR A 140 -1.08 5.81 3.31
C TYR A 140 -1.77 5.37 2.02
N LYS A 141 -3.08 5.61 1.88
CA LYS A 141 -3.79 5.39 0.62
C LYS A 141 -3.24 6.23 -0.52
N ASN A 142 -2.99 7.52 -0.27
CA ASN A 142 -2.41 8.42 -1.25
C ASN A 142 -0.99 8.02 -1.64
N LEU A 143 -0.17 7.61 -0.66
CA LEU A 143 1.18 7.10 -0.87
C LEU A 143 1.19 5.81 -1.70
N THR A 144 0.25 4.90 -1.44
CA THR A 144 0.08 3.67 -2.23
C THR A 144 -0.23 4.01 -3.68
N TRP A 145 -1.17 4.92 -3.91
CA TRP A 145 -1.46 5.41 -5.25
C TRP A 145 -0.27 6.07 -5.94
N TYR A 146 0.48 6.93 -5.22
CA TYR A 146 1.67 7.58 -5.75
C TYR A 146 2.74 6.55 -6.14
N TYR A 147 2.97 5.57 -5.28
CA TYR A 147 3.91 4.47 -5.51
C TYR A 147 3.51 3.65 -6.74
N THR A 148 2.24 3.29 -6.87
CA THR A 148 1.68 2.62 -8.04
C THR A 148 1.93 3.41 -9.32
N ARG A 149 1.55 4.69 -9.35
CA ARG A 149 1.72 5.56 -10.54
C ARG A 149 3.18 5.69 -10.95
N LYS A 150 4.09 5.82 -9.98
CA LYS A 150 5.52 5.90 -10.24
C LYS A 150 6.04 4.63 -10.93
N ASN A 151 5.64 3.45 -10.46
CA ASN A 151 6.03 2.17 -11.07
C ASN A 151 5.47 2.04 -12.50
N ILE A 152 4.20 2.38 -12.71
CA ILE A 152 3.60 2.34 -14.06
C ILE A 152 4.30 3.35 -14.99
N GLY A 153 4.66 4.52 -14.49
CA GLY A 153 5.44 5.52 -15.23
C GLY A 153 6.79 4.98 -15.73
N ILE A 154 7.48 4.15 -14.94
CA ILE A 154 8.72 3.49 -15.37
C ILE A 154 8.45 2.53 -16.53
N SER A 155 7.40 1.69 -16.43
CA SER A 155 6.99 0.80 -17.53
C SER A 155 6.62 1.57 -18.80
N TYR A 156 5.89 2.67 -18.66
CA TYR A 156 5.53 3.54 -19.77
C TYR A 156 6.76 4.15 -20.46
N LEU A 157 7.74 4.64 -19.69
CA LEU A 157 8.98 5.18 -20.26
C LEU A 157 9.80 4.10 -20.99
N ARG A 158 9.83 2.87 -20.47
CA ARG A 158 10.51 1.73 -21.10
C ARG A 158 9.82 1.29 -22.39
N SER A 159 8.49 1.18 -22.38
CA SER A 159 7.71 0.83 -23.57
C SER A 159 7.77 1.92 -24.65
N LYS A 160 7.80 3.21 -24.27
CA LYS A 160 8.01 4.33 -25.21
C LYS A 160 9.34 4.20 -25.95
N LYS A 161 10.42 3.79 -25.28
CA LYS A 161 11.73 3.54 -25.91
C LYS A 161 11.70 2.37 -26.89
N LYS A 162 10.84 1.36 -26.64
CA LYS A 162 10.65 0.18 -27.50
C LYS A 162 9.64 0.41 -28.64
N GLY A 163 8.93 1.54 -28.65
CA GLY A 163 7.83 1.81 -29.59
C GLY A 163 6.51 1.08 -29.26
N ASP A 164 6.36 0.53 -28.06
CA ASP A 164 5.21 -0.30 -27.63
C ASP A 164 4.37 0.37 -26.52
N SER A 165 4.30 1.71 -26.53
CA SER A 165 3.58 2.47 -25.49
C SER A 165 2.09 2.20 -25.48
N GLN A 166 1.50 1.82 -26.62
CA GLN A 166 0.08 1.47 -26.72
C GLN A 166 -0.28 0.23 -25.90
N ARG A 167 0.61 -0.76 -25.80
CA ARG A 167 0.39 -1.95 -24.97
C ARG A 167 0.32 -1.61 -23.50
N VAL A 168 1.22 -0.75 -23.01
CA VAL A 168 1.20 -0.30 -21.61
C VAL A 168 -0.06 0.52 -21.33
N LEU A 169 -0.48 1.37 -22.27
CA LEU A 169 -1.74 2.09 -22.15
C LEU A 169 -2.95 1.14 -22.17
N ALA A 170 -2.93 0.05 -22.93
CA ALA A 170 -4.00 -0.95 -22.91
C ALA A 170 -4.01 -1.76 -21.60
N LEU A 171 -2.83 -2.07 -21.07
CA LEU A 171 -2.65 -2.87 -19.86
C LEU A 171 -3.14 -2.12 -18.60
N TYR A 172 -2.90 -0.82 -18.51
CA TYR A 172 -3.26 0.00 -17.34
C TYR A 172 -4.43 0.99 -17.58
N GLY A 173 -4.93 1.13 -18.81
CA GLY A 173 -5.69 2.31 -19.25
C GLY A 173 -7.20 2.35 -19.02
N THR A 174 -7.76 1.56 -18.10
CA THR A 174 -9.20 1.55 -17.80
C THR A 174 -9.60 2.18 -16.46
N HIS A 175 -8.65 2.61 -15.63
CA HIS A 175 -8.98 3.33 -14.39
C HIS A 175 -8.56 4.79 -14.50
N GLU A 176 -9.17 5.65 -13.69
CA GLU A 176 -9.04 7.12 -13.56
C GLU A 176 -7.60 7.66 -13.31
N GLN A 177 -6.58 6.88 -13.68
CA GLN A 177 -5.16 6.99 -13.38
C GLN A 177 -4.32 7.49 -14.55
N ARG A 178 -4.91 8.10 -15.59
CA ARG A 178 -4.16 8.70 -16.71
C ARG A 178 -3.39 9.98 -16.36
N TYR A 179 -3.23 10.28 -15.07
CA TYR A 179 -2.39 11.33 -14.55
C TYR A 179 -1.19 10.70 -13.83
N TRP A 180 -0.21 10.29 -14.63
CA TRP A 180 1.15 9.92 -14.21
C TRP A 180 2.16 10.86 -14.86
#